data_AF-X1MX72-F1
#
_entry.id   AF-X1MX72-F1
#
_cell.length_a   1.000
_cell.length_b   1.000
_cell.length_c   1.000
_cell.angle_alpha   90.00
_cell.angle_beta   90.00
_cell.angle_gamma   90.00
#
_symmetry.space_group_name_H-M   'P 1'
#
loop_
_entity.id
_entity.type
_entity.pdbx_description
1 polymer ?
#
loop_
_entity_poly.entity_id
_entity_poly.type
_entity_poly.pdbx_seq_one_letter_code
_entity_poly.pdbx_strand_id
1 'polypeptide(L)' 'MDAIREKSKKEIYILGIETSCDDTCASVVTNGSVILSNVVSSQNEIHRKYGGVVPEIA' A
#
# COMPACT_ATOMS: atom_id res chain seq x y z
N MET A 1 -27.75 -15.68 34.84
CA MET A 1 -26.45 -16.03 34.23
C MET A 1 -26.55 -15.69 32.75
N ASP A 2 -26.39 -14.41 32.42
CA ASP A 2 -26.39 -13.99 31.02
C ASP A 2 -24.94 -13.83 30.59
N ALA A 3 -24.47 -14.82 29.83
CA ALA A 3 -23.13 -14.82 29.25
C ALA A 3 -22.98 -13.58 28.37
N ILE A 4 -22.13 -12.64 28.78
CA ILE A 4 -21.71 -11.51 27.98
C ILE A 4 -20.93 -12.08 26.79
N ARG A 5 -21.61 -12.21 25.65
CA ARG A 5 -21.02 -12.66 24.39
C ARG A 5 -20.09 -11.56 23.89
N GLU A 6 -18.79 -11.79 24.05
CA GLU A 6 -17.75 -10.93 23.49
C GLU A 6 -17.92 -10.87 21.96
N LYS A 7 -18.33 -9.71 21.44
CA LYS A 7 -18.46 -9.52 20.00
C LYS A 7 -17.05 -9.52 19.42
N SER A 8 -16.77 -10.45 18.50
CA SER A 8 -15.53 -10.44 17.72
C SER A 8 -15.36 -9.06 17.08
N LYS A 9 -14.24 -8.41 17.36
CA LYS A 9 -13.89 -7.11 16.75
C LYS A 9 -13.87 -7.30 15.23
N LYS A 10 -14.62 -6.48 14.49
CA LYS A 10 -14.65 -6.56 13.03
C LYS A 10 -13.32 -6.02 12.50
N GLU A 11 -12.57 -6.87 11.80
CA GLU A 11 -11.36 -6.47 11.09
C GLU A 11 -11.72 -5.56 9.90
N ILE A 12 -10.97 -4.47 9.73
CA ILE A 12 -11.13 -3.53 8.62
C ILE A 12 -9.94 -3.69 7.69
N TYR A 13 -10.21 -4.03 6.43
CA TYR A 13 -9.20 -4.08 5.38
C TYR A 13 -9.23 -2.79 4.55
N ILE A 14 -8.06 -2.23 4.30
CA ILE A 14 -7.84 -0.98 3.57
C ILE A 14 -6.98 -1.28 2.36
N LEU A 15 -7.43 -0.88 1.17
CA LEU A 15 -6.66 -0.92 -0.07
C LEU A 15 -5.97 0.44 -0.26
N GLY A 16 -4.64 0.46 -0.23
CA GLY A 16 -3.83 1.64 -0.55
C GLY A 16 -3.35 1.60 -2.00
N ILE A 17 -3.48 2.72 -2.71
CA ILE A 17 -2.95 2.93 -4.07
C ILE A 17 -2.08 4.18 -4.02
N GLU A 18 -0.85 4.09 -4.52
CA GLU A 18 0.12 5.19 -4.54
C GLU A 18 0.70 5.35 -5.94
N THR A 19 0.66 6.58 -6.47
CA THR A 19 1.03 6.93 -7.86
C THR A 19 1.62 8.35 -8.00
N SER A 20 2.07 8.98 -6.91
CA SER A 20 2.42 10.41 -6.92
C SER A 20 3.77 10.77 -7.54
N CYS A 21 4.72 9.83 -7.61
CA CYS A 21 6.09 10.09 -8.06
C CYS A 21 6.51 9.12 -9.18
N ASP A 22 7.40 8.18 -8.88
CA ASP A 22 8.10 7.32 -9.84
C ASP A 22 7.82 5.83 -9.65
N ASP A 23 7.06 5.45 -8.62
CA ASP A 23 6.64 4.09 -8.38
C ASP A 23 5.11 4.01 -8.37
N THR A 24 4.57 2.93 -8.94
CA THR A 24 3.15 2.58 -8.79
C THR A 24 3.03 1.46 -7.77
N CYS A 25 2.27 1.68 -6.70
CA CYS A 25 2.13 0.72 -5.61
C CYS A 25 0.69 0.35 -5.29
N ALA A 26 0.49 -0.87 -4.81
CA ALA A 26 -0.76 -1.34 -4.23
C ALA A 26 -0.49 -2.10 -2.93
N SER A 27 -1.26 -1.82 -1.88
CA SER A 27 -1.11 -2.45 -0.57
C SER A 27 -2.45 -2.82 0.07
N VAL A 28 -2.44 -3.85 0.92
CA VAL A 28 -3.57 -4.20 1.77
C VAL A 28 -3.13 -4.08 3.23
N VAL A 29 -3.86 -3.29 4.01
CA VAL A 29 -3.59 -3.03 5.43
C VAL A 29 -4.80 -3.43 6.27
N THR A 30 -4.60 -4.13 7.39
CA THR A 30 -5.65 -4.34 8.40
C THR A 30 -5.55 -3.35 9.55
N ASN A 31 -6.71 -2.84 9.97
CA ASN A 31 -6.90 -1.92 11.10
C ASN A 31 -5.98 -0.68 11.07
N GLY A 32 -5.54 -0.27 9.88
CA GLY A 32 -4.72 0.91 9.65
C GLY A 32 -3.25 0.81 10.07
N SER A 33 -2.79 -0.33 10.59
CA SER A 33 -1.44 -0.46 11.17
C SER A 33 -0.68 -1.72 10.77
N VAL A 34 -1.37 -2.76 10.28
CA VAL A 34 -0.73 -4.03 9.91
C VAL A 34 -0.79 -4.22 8.40
N ILE A 35 0.37 -4.24 7.75
CA ILE A 35 0.48 -4.50 6.32
C ILE A 35 0.36 -6.01 6.07
N LEU A 36 -0.59 -6.41 5.22
CA LEU A 36 -0.79 -7.79 4.81
C LEU A 36 -0.15 -8.09 3.45
N SER A 37 -0.13 -7.10 2.56
CA SER A 37 0.50 -7.18 1.25
C SER A 37 0.95 -5.80 0.80
N ASN A 38 2.06 -5.75 0.07
CA ASN A 38 2.57 -4.54 -0.57
C ASN A 38 3.31 -4.94 -1.84
N VAL A 39 2.90 -4.40 -2.98
CA VAL A 39 3.53 -4.60 -4.28
C VAL A 39 3.92 -3.25 -4.85
N VAL A 40 5.16 -3.16 -5.32
CA VAL A 40 5.77 -1.95 -5.89
C VAL A 40 6.20 -2.26 -7.31
N SER A 41 5.70 -1.49 -8.27
CA SER A 41 6.19 -1.47 -9.65
C SER A 41 7.07 -0.24 -9.80
N SER A 42 8.39 -0.45 -9.82
CA SER A 42 9.34 0.66 -9.79
C SER A 42 9.82 1.11 -11.16
N GLN A 43 9.91 2.43 -11.37
CA GLN A 43 10.49 3.03 -12.58
C GLN A 43 11.97 3.39 -12.42
N ASN A 44 12.59 3.02 -11.30
CA ASN A 44 13.99 3.29 -11.00
C ASN A 44 14.95 2.86 -12.13
N GLU A 45 14.66 1.76 -12.83
CA GLU A 45 15.50 1.29 -13.94
C GLU A 45 15.45 2.20 -15.18
N ILE A 46 14.31 2.85 -15.41
CA ILE A 46 14.12 3.81 -16.52
C ILE A 46 14.85 5.11 -16.18
N HIS A 47 14.66 5.64 -14.97
CA HIS A 47 15.26 6.88 -14.50
C HIS A 47 16.78 6.79 -14.26
N ARG A 48 17.31 5.58 -13.99
CA ARG A 48 18.76 5.37 -13.82
C ARG A 48 19.58 5.80 -15.04
N LYS A 49 19.01 5.68 -16.25
CA LYS A 49 19.67 6.11 -17.51
C LYS A 49 19.83 7.63 -17.62
N TYR A 50 19.04 8.39 -16.87
CA TYR A 50 18.99 9.85 -16.93
C TYR A 50 19.59 10.53 -15.69
N GLY A 51 20.12 9.75 -14.74
CA GLY A 51 20.78 10.28 -13.53
C GLY A 51 19.82 10.88 -12.49
N GLY A 52 18.52 10.63 -12.62
CA GLY A 52 17.48 11.16 -11.73
C GLY A 52 16.07 10.91 -12.29
N VAL A 53 15.04 11.26 -11.51
CA VAL A 53 13.63 11.17 -11.91
C VAL A 53 13.35 12.14 -13.05
N VAL A 54 12.71 11.66 -14.12
CA VAL A 54 12.34 12.48 -15.28
C VAL A 54 10.82 12.51 -15.38
N PRO A 55 10.14 13.62 -14.99
CA PRO A 55 8.68 13.68 -14.91
C PRO A 55 7.94 13.34 -16.21
N GLU A 56 8.58 13.53 -17.38
CA GLU A 56 7.97 13.28 -18.68
C GLU A 56 7.92 11.79 -19.07
N ILE A 57 8.57 10.90 -18.31
CA ILE A 57 8.67 9.46 -18.58
C ILE A 57 8.11 8.62 -17.41
N ALA A 58 7.47 9.30 -16.43
CA ALA A 58 6.84 8.71 -15.27
C ALA A 58 5.42 8.21 -15.54
#